data_AF-A0A561Q0I0-F1
#
_entry.id   AF-A0A561Q0I0-F1
#
_cell.length_a   1.000
_cell.length_b   1.000
_cell.length_c   1.000
_cell.angle_alpha   90.00
_cell.angle_beta   90.00
_cell.angle_gamma   90.00
#
_symmetry.space_group_name_H-M   'P 1'
#
loop_
_entity.id
_entity.type
_entity.pdbx_description
1 polymer ?
#
loop_
_entity_poly.entity_id
_entity_poly.type
_entity_poly.pdbx_seq_one_letter_code
_entity_poly.pdbx_strand_id
1 'polypeptide(L)'
;MLSPDELLSELASNVTPSVIFECVSVIGARIAEFGRNDFIAQELTIRMVAALSEGRVPESVAAVVYQAVELAGLFPYISDTSPMHSIGQLVHDSHRVQPIRPFVFHSEQMAIFLALLDGDNVILSAPTSFGKSAIVDYFIMER
;
A
#
# COMPACT_ATOMS: atom_id res chain seq x y z
N MET A 1 -6.13 -22.98 -6.75
CA MET A 1 -5.79 -21.62 -6.30
C MET A 1 -5.06 -21.80 -4.99
N LEU A 2 -3.82 -21.31 -4.89
CA LEU A 2 -3.06 -21.41 -3.65
C LEU A 2 -3.76 -20.64 -2.52
N SER A 3 -3.70 -21.17 -1.32
CA SER A 3 -4.11 -20.48 -0.11
C SER A 3 -3.18 -19.28 0.19
N PRO A 4 -3.61 -18.30 1.01
CA PRO A 4 -2.74 -17.19 1.37
C PRO A 4 -1.42 -17.61 2.02
N ASP A 5 -1.42 -18.64 2.86
CA ASP A 5 -0.22 -19.13 3.53
C ASP A 5 0.76 -19.78 2.53
N GLU A 6 0.24 -20.53 1.55
CA GLU A 6 1.05 -21.09 0.46
C GLU A 6 1.66 -19.97 -0.39
N LEU A 7 0.91 -18.93 -0.71
CA LEU A 7 1.42 -17.77 -1.46
C LEU A 7 2.51 -17.02 -0.68
N LEU A 8 2.35 -16.83 0.63
CA LEU A 8 3.38 -16.23 1.47
C LEU A 8 4.66 -17.08 1.49
N SER A 9 4.53 -18.41 1.51
CA SER A 9 5.66 -19.34 1.43
C SER A 9 6.39 -19.27 0.09
N GLU A 10 5.64 -19.24 -1.02
CA GLU A 10 6.19 -19.10 -2.38
C GLU A 10 6.89 -17.75 -2.56
N LEU A 11 6.28 -16.65 -2.09
CA LEU A 11 6.87 -15.31 -2.10
C LEU A 11 8.18 -15.23 -1.30
N ALA A 12 8.38 -16.09 -0.30
CA ALA A 12 9.60 -16.12 0.50
C ALA A 12 10.73 -16.98 -0.11
N SER A 13 10.42 -17.93 -1.00
CA SER A 13 11.36 -18.97 -1.41
C SER A 13 11.57 -19.10 -2.92
N ASN A 14 10.50 -19.16 -3.72
CA ASN A 14 10.56 -19.43 -5.16
C ASN A 14 9.55 -18.56 -5.92
N VAL A 15 9.68 -17.25 -5.78
CA VAL A 15 8.76 -16.32 -6.43
C VAL A 15 8.88 -16.37 -7.96
N THR A 16 7.76 -16.62 -8.63
CA THR A 16 7.64 -16.61 -10.09
C THR A 16 6.60 -15.58 -10.52
N PRO A 17 6.60 -15.13 -11.80
CA PRO A 17 5.53 -14.30 -12.32
C PRO A 17 4.12 -14.90 -12.09
N SER A 18 3.97 -16.22 -12.20
CA SER A 18 2.67 -16.89 -11.94
C SER A 18 2.20 -16.67 -10.50
N VAL A 19 3.11 -16.79 -9.53
CA VAL A 19 2.82 -16.54 -8.11
C VAL A 19 2.36 -15.09 -7.90
N ILE A 20 2.99 -14.11 -8.56
CA ILE A 20 2.56 -12.70 -8.50
C ILE A 20 1.10 -12.54 -8.98
N PHE A 21 0.73 -13.14 -10.12
CA PHE A 21 -0.64 -13.05 -10.64
C PHE A 21 -1.67 -13.77 -9.74
N GLU A 22 -1.29 -14.88 -9.12
CA GLU A 22 -2.15 -15.54 -8.13
C GLU A 22 -2.33 -14.67 -6.88
N CYS A 23 -1.26 -14.03 -6.39
CA CYS A 23 -1.34 -13.08 -5.28
C CYS A 23 -2.31 -11.94 -5.61
N VAL A 24 -2.24 -11.34 -6.80
CA VAL A 24 -3.13 -10.25 -7.21
C VAL A 24 -4.59 -10.70 -7.20
N SER A 25 -4.86 -11.93 -7.66
CA SER A 25 -6.20 -12.50 -7.66
C SER A 25 -6.74 -12.69 -6.24
N VAL A 26 -5.91 -13.20 -5.32
CA VAL A 26 -6.25 -13.35 -3.90
C VAL A 26 -6.44 -11.99 -3.22
N ILE A 27 -5.54 -11.04 -3.47
CA ILE A 27 -5.62 -9.66 -2.96
C ILE A 27 -6.94 -9.03 -3.38
N GLY A 28 -7.29 -9.10 -4.66
CA GLY A 28 -8.55 -8.55 -5.17
C GLY A 28 -9.78 -9.18 -4.50
N ALA A 29 -9.80 -10.51 -4.35
CA ALA A 29 -10.90 -11.20 -3.67
C ALA A 29 -11.01 -10.79 -2.19
N ARG A 30 -9.88 -10.71 -1.48
CA ARG A 30 -9.86 -10.32 -0.07
C ARG A 30 -10.27 -8.86 0.13
N ILE A 31 -9.82 -7.95 -0.73
CA ILE A 31 -10.24 -6.55 -0.66
C ILE A 31 -11.74 -6.42 -0.94
N ALA A 32 -12.29 -7.19 -1.87
CA ALA A 32 -13.72 -7.18 -2.17
C ALA A 32 -14.58 -7.68 -0.98
N GLU A 33 -14.10 -8.66 -0.23
CA GLU A 33 -14.84 -9.27 0.88
C GLU A 33 -14.62 -8.56 2.23
N PHE A 34 -13.38 -8.17 2.53
CA PHE A 34 -12.96 -7.68 3.85
C PHE A 34 -12.54 -6.21 3.84
N GLY A 35 -12.48 -5.58 2.67
CA GLY A 35 -12.07 -4.20 2.49
C GLY A 35 -10.58 -4.02 2.28
N ARG A 36 -10.20 -2.80 1.92
CA ARG A 36 -8.83 -2.40 1.54
C ARG A 36 -7.78 -2.65 2.64
N ASN A 37 -8.19 -2.59 3.90
CA ASN A 37 -7.30 -2.74 5.06
C ASN A 37 -7.17 -4.20 5.53
N ASP A 38 -7.56 -5.17 4.69
CA ASP A 38 -7.37 -6.58 4.97
C ASP A 38 -5.88 -6.90 5.15
N PHE A 39 -5.53 -7.46 6.31
CA PHE A 39 -4.15 -7.74 6.71
C PHE A 39 -3.43 -8.68 5.72
N ILE A 40 -4.13 -9.71 5.24
CA ILE A 40 -3.54 -10.70 4.32
C ILE A 40 -3.27 -10.04 2.96
N ALA A 41 -4.22 -9.26 2.45
CA ALA A 41 -4.05 -8.52 1.21
C ALA A 41 -2.85 -7.55 1.28
N GLN A 42 -2.73 -6.80 2.37
CA GLN A 42 -1.60 -5.88 2.59
C GLN A 42 -0.27 -6.64 2.72
N GLU A 43 -0.21 -7.72 3.50
CA GLU A 43 1.01 -8.51 3.66
C GLU A 43 1.48 -9.12 2.32
N LEU A 44 0.58 -9.74 1.55
CA LEU A 44 0.91 -10.26 0.22
C LEU A 44 1.47 -9.15 -0.69
N THR A 45 0.85 -7.97 -0.65
CA THR A 45 1.28 -6.81 -1.45
C THR A 45 2.68 -6.35 -1.05
N ILE A 46 2.96 -6.21 0.25
CA ILE A 46 4.28 -5.83 0.77
C ILE A 46 5.35 -6.85 0.34
N ARG A 47 5.02 -8.14 0.40
CA ARG A 47 5.95 -9.22 -0.03
C ARG A 47 6.21 -9.20 -1.54
N MET A 48 5.20 -8.88 -2.35
CA MET A 48 5.38 -8.68 -3.79
C MET A 48 6.29 -7.48 -4.09
N VAL A 49 6.11 -6.36 -3.39
CA VAL A 49 6.98 -5.18 -3.51
C VAL A 49 8.42 -5.53 -3.13
N ALA A 50 8.61 -6.26 -2.01
CA ALA A 50 9.93 -6.72 -1.60
C ALA A 50 10.58 -7.59 -2.69
N ALA A 51 9.85 -8.58 -3.24
CA ALA A 51 10.33 -9.44 -4.31
C ALA A 51 10.74 -8.68 -5.57
N LEU A 52 9.98 -7.65 -5.95
CA LEU A 52 10.31 -6.78 -7.08
C LEU A 52 11.58 -5.95 -6.78
N SER A 53 11.64 -5.31 -5.62
CA SER A 53 12.77 -4.45 -5.22
C SER A 53 14.10 -5.21 -5.08
N GLU A 54 14.03 -6.49 -4.70
CA GLU A 54 15.17 -7.38 -4.55
C GLU A 54 15.58 -8.05 -5.88
N GLY A 55 14.87 -7.76 -6.98
CA GLY A 55 15.14 -8.37 -8.30
C GLY A 55 14.83 -9.86 -8.38
N ARG A 56 14.01 -10.40 -7.47
CA ARG A 56 13.60 -11.81 -7.46
C ARG A 56 12.55 -12.14 -8.52
N VAL A 57 11.90 -11.11 -9.07
CA VAL A 57 10.98 -11.22 -10.21
C VAL A 57 11.40 -10.26 -11.33
N PRO A 58 11.06 -10.55 -12.60
CA PRO A 58 11.36 -9.66 -13.71
C PRO A 58 10.60 -8.32 -13.60
N GLU A 59 11.22 -7.24 -14.09
CA GLU A 59 10.59 -5.91 -14.12
C GLU A 59 9.26 -5.87 -14.89
N SER A 60 9.02 -6.82 -15.80
CA SER A 60 7.77 -6.92 -16.55
C SER A 60 6.52 -7.11 -15.68
N VAL A 61 6.66 -7.57 -14.42
CA VAL A 61 5.53 -7.67 -13.49
C VAL A 61 5.31 -6.41 -12.65
N ALA A 62 6.18 -5.41 -12.74
CA ALA A 62 6.15 -4.22 -11.88
C ALA A 62 4.79 -3.51 -11.90
N ALA A 63 4.20 -3.31 -13.09
CA ALA A 63 2.90 -2.64 -13.23
C ALA A 63 1.78 -3.34 -12.44
N VAL A 64 1.81 -4.68 -12.39
CA VAL A 64 0.80 -5.48 -11.66
C VAL A 64 1.04 -5.41 -10.15
N VAL A 65 2.31 -5.37 -9.72
CA VAL A 65 2.65 -5.16 -8.31
C VAL A 65 2.16 -3.78 -7.85
N TYR A 66 2.41 -2.73 -8.61
CA TYR A 66 1.97 -1.38 -8.24
C TYR A 66 0.44 -1.21 -8.29
N GLN A 67 -0.27 -1.93 -9.16
CA GLN A 67 -1.73 -2.00 -9.07
C GLN A 67 -2.20 -2.63 -7.76
N ALA A 68 -1.55 -3.70 -7.29
CA ALA A 68 -1.86 -4.27 -5.98
C ALA A 68 -1.58 -3.28 -4.83
N VAL A 69 -0.50 -2.50 -4.93
CA VAL A 69 -0.18 -1.42 -3.97
C VAL A 69 -1.30 -0.38 -3.90
N GLU A 70 -1.82 0.10 -5.03
CA GLU A 70 -2.96 1.03 -5.07
C GLU A 70 -4.25 0.41 -4.50
N LEU A 71 -4.52 -0.85 -4.86
CA LEU A 71 -5.69 -1.57 -4.37
C LEU A 71 -5.65 -1.69 -2.84
N ALA A 72 -4.49 -2.05 -2.28
CA ALA A 72 -4.26 -2.17 -0.84
C ALA A 72 -4.09 -0.82 -0.12
N GLY A 73 -4.06 0.30 -0.84
CA GLY A 73 -3.91 1.65 -0.27
C GLY A 73 -2.52 1.90 0.33
N LEU A 74 -1.51 1.21 -0.19
CA LEU A 74 -0.13 1.21 0.29
C LEU A 74 0.74 2.23 -0.48
N PHE A 75 0.22 3.44 -0.71
CA PHE A 75 0.86 4.48 -1.53
C PHE A 75 2.32 4.83 -1.19
N PRO A 76 2.81 4.75 0.06
CA PRO A 76 4.23 4.99 0.36
C PRO A 76 5.22 4.07 -0.36
N TYR A 77 4.75 2.95 -0.93
CA TYR A 77 5.56 2.03 -1.72
C TYR A 77 5.63 2.38 -3.21
N ILE A 78 4.94 3.43 -3.65
CA ILE A 78 5.02 3.96 -5.02
C ILE A 78 6.08 5.06 -5.04
N SER A 79 7.00 4.98 -6.00
CA SER A 79 7.95 6.05 -6.30
C SER A 79 7.48 6.87 -7.50
N ASP A 80 8.01 8.10 -7.65
CA ASP A 80 7.76 8.93 -8.84
C ASP A 80 8.21 8.27 -10.16
N THR A 81 9.10 7.26 -10.08
CA THR A 81 9.59 6.49 -11.22
C THR A 81 8.81 5.21 -11.47
N SER A 82 7.82 4.89 -10.63
CA SER A 82 7.03 3.67 -10.76
C SER A 82 6.14 3.72 -12.02
N PRO A 83 6.02 2.63 -12.79
CA PRO A 83 5.20 2.58 -13.99
C PRO A 83 3.70 2.63 -13.63
N MET A 84 3.18 3.86 -13.48
CA MET A 84 1.80 4.15 -13.10
C MET A 84 1.05 4.81 -14.26
N HIS A 85 -0.22 4.46 -14.44
CA HIS A 85 -1.11 5.20 -15.32
C HIS A 85 -1.47 6.56 -14.72
N SER A 86 -1.94 7.50 -15.55
CA SER A 86 -2.21 8.90 -15.13
C SER A 86 -3.22 9.04 -13.99
N ILE A 87 -4.26 8.19 -13.96
CA ILE A 87 -5.22 8.17 -12.85
C ILE A 87 -4.55 7.70 -11.56
N GLY A 88 -3.67 6.69 -11.64
CA GLY A 88 -2.92 6.18 -10.50
C GLY A 88 -2.01 7.25 -9.89
N GLN A 89 -1.30 8.01 -10.75
CA GLN A 89 -0.49 9.15 -10.32
C GLN A 89 -1.33 10.20 -9.59
N LEU A 90 -2.52 10.54 -10.11
CA LEU A 90 -3.42 11.49 -9.45
C LEU A 90 -3.87 11.00 -8.06
N VAL A 91 -4.17 9.71 -7.92
CA VAL A 91 -4.56 9.11 -6.64
C VAL A 91 -3.38 9.08 -5.67
N HIS A 92 -2.18 8.74 -6.14
CA HIS A 92 -0.97 8.81 -5.33
C HIS A 92 -0.69 10.24 -4.84
N ASP A 93 -0.80 11.23 -5.73
CA ASP A 93 -0.58 12.64 -5.39
C ASP A 93 -1.63 13.18 -4.41
N SER A 94 -2.86 12.66 -4.45
CA SER A 94 -3.88 13.03 -3.45
C SER A 94 -3.58 12.49 -2.04
N HIS A 95 -2.63 11.55 -1.92
CA HIS A 95 -2.13 11.06 -0.63
C HIS A 95 -0.86 11.78 -0.16
N ARG A 96 -0.32 12.71 -0.97
CA ARG A 96 0.88 13.50 -0.64
C ARG A 96 0.49 14.76 0.14
N VAL A 97 1.10 14.95 1.31
CA VAL A 97 0.92 16.14 2.16
C VAL A 97 2.19 16.98 2.23
N GLN A 98 2.02 18.28 2.53
CA GLN A 98 3.08 19.28 2.76
C GLN A 98 4.10 19.48 1.60
N PRO A 99 4.15 20.65 0.94
CA PRO A 99 5.03 20.86 -0.21
C PRO A 99 6.53 20.92 0.16
N ILE A 100 6.88 21.34 1.38
CA ILE A 100 8.27 21.53 1.81
C ILE A 100 8.90 20.23 2.32
N ARG A 101 8.11 19.39 2.99
CA ARG A 101 8.51 18.07 3.49
C ARG A 101 7.48 17.05 3.03
N PRO A 102 7.49 16.67 1.74
CA PRO A 102 6.46 15.81 1.19
C PRO A 102 6.45 14.46 1.89
N PHE A 103 5.26 14.02 2.25
CA PHE A 103 5.01 12.68 2.78
C PHE A 103 3.79 12.10 2.13
N VAL A 104 3.89 10.84 1.72
CA VAL A 104 2.77 10.11 1.15
C VAL A 104 2.18 9.24 2.25
N PHE A 105 0.89 9.41 2.51
CA PHE A 105 0.16 8.61 3.48
C PHE A 105 -0.34 7.30 2.86
N HIS A 106 -0.41 6.24 3.67
CA HIS A 106 -1.33 5.14 3.41
C HIS A 106 -2.78 5.67 3.36
N SER A 107 -3.67 4.94 2.68
CA SER A 107 -5.08 5.35 2.59
C SER A 107 -5.76 5.58 3.94
N GLU A 108 -5.51 4.70 4.92
CA GLU A 108 -6.09 4.83 6.27
C GLU A 108 -5.51 6.02 7.04
N GLN A 109 -4.21 6.30 6.90
CA GLN A 109 -3.59 7.47 7.50
C GLN A 109 -4.15 8.77 6.91
N MET A 110 -4.36 8.82 5.58
CA MET A 110 -4.97 9.97 4.90
C MET A 110 -6.40 10.20 5.38
N ALA A 111 -7.21 9.15 5.51
CA ALA A 111 -8.57 9.27 6.04
C ALA A 111 -8.59 9.87 7.46
N ILE A 112 -7.69 9.43 8.34
CA ILE A 112 -7.55 9.99 9.69
C ILE A 112 -7.08 11.44 9.65
N PHE A 113 -6.08 11.75 8.81
CA PHE A 113 -5.56 13.10 8.65
C PHE A 113 -6.66 14.09 8.21
N LEU A 114 -7.49 13.71 7.22
CA LEU A 114 -8.62 14.51 6.77
C LEU A 114 -9.67 14.71 7.86
N ALA A 115 -10.02 13.66 8.62
CA ALA A 115 -10.94 13.79 9.76
C ALA A 115 -10.43 14.80 10.81
N LEU A 116 -9.12 14.77 11.11
CA LEU A 116 -8.52 15.74 12.03
C LEU A 116 -8.57 17.18 11.46
N LEU A 117 -8.37 17.36 10.15
CA LEU A 117 -8.50 18.66 9.49
C LEU A 117 -9.94 19.20 9.52
N ASP A 118 -10.93 18.32 9.39
CA ASP A 118 -12.36 18.66 9.53
C ASP A 118 -12.77 19.01 10.97
N GLY A 119 -11.86 18.80 11.94
CA GLY A 119 -12.07 19.12 13.35
C GLY A 119 -12.61 17.97 14.19
N ASP A 120 -12.66 16.75 13.65
CA ASP A 120 -13.08 15.57 14.38
C ASP A 120 -12.04 15.14 15.43
N ASN A 121 -12.54 14.52 16.50
CA ASN A 121 -11.69 13.89 17.52
C ASN A 121 -11.54 12.41 17.19
N VAL A 122 -10.30 11.96 16.95
CA VAL A 122 -10.00 10.56 16.59
C VAL A 122 -9.25 9.84 17.71
N ILE A 123 -9.73 8.66 18.10
CA ILE A 123 -9.01 7.73 18.97
C ILE A 123 -8.37 6.66 18.08
N LEU A 124 -7.03 6.59 18.05
CA LEU A 124 -6.31 5.69 17.16
C LEU A 124 -5.55 4.61 17.95
N SER A 125 -6.06 3.37 17.87
CA SER A 125 -5.40 2.18 18.43
C SER A 125 -4.79 1.34 17.31
N ALA A 126 -3.58 1.72 16.88
CA ALA A 126 -2.86 1.06 15.79
C ALA A 126 -1.45 0.60 16.25
N PRO A 127 -0.82 -0.41 15.61
CA PRO A 127 0.55 -0.82 15.93
C PRO A 127 1.58 0.30 15.71
N THR A 128 2.80 0.13 16.21
CA THR A 128 3.89 1.12 16.03
C THR A 128 4.25 1.32 14.56
N SER A 129 4.19 0.25 13.76
CA SER A 129 4.42 0.28 12.31
C SER A 129 3.39 1.09 11.51
N PHE A 130 2.23 1.41 12.10
CA PHE A 130 1.21 2.23 11.44
C PHE A 130 1.64 3.68 11.20
N GLY A 131 2.73 4.16 11.82
CA GLY A 131 3.21 5.53 11.56
C GLY A 131 2.34 6.63 12.16
N LYS A 132 1.69 6.37 13.30
CA LYS A 132 0.83 7.34 14.01
C LYS A 132 1.47 8.72 14.21
N SER A 133 2.77 8.76 14.50
CA SER A 133 3.50 10.02 14.70
C SER A 133 3.51 10.88 13.43
N ALA A 134 3.60 10.29 12.24
CA ALA A 134 3.56 11.03 10.99
C ALA A 134 2.24 11.80 10.84
N ILE A 135 1.11 11.17 11.16
CA ILE A 135 -0.20 11.85 11.10
C ILE A 135 -0.22 13.08 12.00
N VAL A 136 0.26 12.96 13.25
CA VAL A 136 0.31 14.07 14.21
C VAL A 136 1.28 15.16 13.74
N ASP A 137 2.48 14.78 13.30
CA ASP A 137 3.52 15.71 12.86
C ASP A 137 3.00 16.57 11.69
N TYR A 138 2.43 15.92 10.66
CA TYR A 138 1.90 16.63 9.50
C TYR A 138 0.63 17.42 9.83
N PHE A 139 -0.21 16.97 10.76
CA PHE A 139 -1.38 17.72 11.21
C PHE A 139 -0.99 19.02 11.90
N ILE A 140 0.07 19.01 12.72
CA ILE A 140 0.60 20.21 13.37
C ILE A 140 1.25 21.15 12.34
N MET A 141 1.90 20.63 11.30
CA MET A 141 2.51 21.44 10.24
C MET A 141 1.50 22.11 9.30
N GLU A 142 0.31 21.51 9.12
CA GLU A 142 -0.75 22.05 8.26
C GLU A 142 -1.56 23.17 8.92
N ARG A 143 -1.48 23.30 10.25
CA ARG A 143 -2.08 24.38 11.03
C ARG A 143 -1.17 25.60 11.14
#